data_AF-A0A396GGC8-F1
#
_entry.id   AF-A0A396GGC8-F1
#
_cell.length_a   1.000
_cell.length_b   1.000
_cell.length_c   1.000
_cell.angle_alpha   90.00
_cell.angle_beta   90.00
_cell.angle_gamma   90.00
#
_symmetry.space_group_name_H-M   'P 1'
#
loop_
_entity.id
_entity.type
_entity.pdbx_description
1 polymer ?
#
loop_
_entity_poly.entity_id
_entity_poly.type
_entity_poly.pdbx_seq_one_letter_code
_entity_poly.pdbx_strand_id
1 'polypeptide(L)'
;MVSVTWQVLIAAVPATVASIFVQRYYQATARELIRINGTTKAPIMNFAAETSHGVVTIRAFNMVDRFYKNYLKLVDSDASLFFHSNVAMEWVVLRIEAIQNITVITAALLLILLPCGYVSPGLVGLSLSYAFTLTGAQIFWTRWFSNLSNYIISVERINQFIHIPAKPPSIVDNNRPPSSWPSKGKIDLEGLEIRYRPNSPLVLKGITCTSKEGSRAGVVGRTGSGKSTLISALFRLVEPSRGDILIDGINICSIGLRDLRTKLSIIPQEPTLFKGSIKTNLDPLGLHSDDEIWKTVEKCQLKETISKLSSLLDSSVSDEGGNWSLRQRQLFCLGRVLLKRNKILVLDEATASIDSSTDAILQRVIRQEFAECTVITVAHRVPTVIDSDMVMVLSYGKLVEYDEPSKLMNTNSSFSKLVAEYWSSCRKSSCRQQQ
;
A
#
# COMPACT_ATOMS: atom_id res chain seq x y z
N MET A 1 12.85 57.10 14.71
CA MET A 1 11.99 57.67 13.66
C MET A 1 10.81 58.38 14.28
N VAL A 2 9.83 57.70 14.89
CA VAL A 2 8.65 58.36 15.51
C VAL A 2 9.01 59.39 16.60
N SER A 3 10.04 59.11 17.40
CA SER A 3 10.56 60.04 18.41
C SER A 3 11.27 61.27 17.85
N VAL A 4 11.68 61.24 16.58
CA VAL A 4 12.43 62.31 15.90
C VAL A 4 11.51 63.08 14.96
N THR A 5 10.63 62.38 14.23
CA THR A 5 9.67 62.89 13.25
C THR A 5 8.36 62.10 13.35
N TRP A 6 7.46 62.52 14.24
CA TRP A 6 6.16 61.87 14.43
C TRP A 6 5.29 61.94 13.16
N GLN A 7 5.49 62.94 12.31
CA GLN A 7 4.74 63.17 11.06
C GLN A 7 4.90 62.02 10.06
N VAL A 8 5.97 61.22 10.16
CA VAL A 8 6.18 60.02 9.34
C VAL A 8 5.06 58.99 9.56
N LEU A 9 4.39 59.00 10.72
CA LEU A 9 3.26 58.13 11.00
C LEU A 9 2.08 58.34 10.03
N ILE A 10 1.91 59.55 9.50
CA ILE A 10 0.85 59.89 8.55
C ILE A 10 1.03 59.10 7.25
N ALA A 11 2.28 58.85 6.82
CA ALA A 11 2.59 58.01 5.66
C ALA A 11 2.72 56.52 6.03
N ALA A 12 3.27 56.21 7.20
CA ALA A 12 3.53 54.85 7.62
C ALA A 12 2.24 54.05 7.90
N VAL A 13 1.24 54.65 8.55
CA VAL A 13 -0.01 53.93 8.90
C VAL A 13 -0.78 53.48 7.64
N PRO A 14 -1.08 54.34 6.64
CA PRO A 14 -1.70 53.90 5.40
C PRO A 14 -0.86 52.88 4.63
N ALA A 15 0.48 53.01 4.64
CA ALA A 15 1.37 52.07 3.99
C ALA A 15 1.34 50.67 4.63
N THR A 16 1.25 50.59 5.97
CA THR A 16 1.07 49.31 6.67
C THR A 16 -0.28 48.68 6.35
N VAL A 17 -1.36 49.46 6.35
CA VAL A 17 -2.72 48.97 5.98
C VAL A 17 -2.73 48.46 4.53
N ALA A 18 -2.15 49.21 3.60
CA ALA A 18 -2.02 48.79 2.20
C ALA A 18 -1.20 47.50 2.06
N SER A 19 -0.10 47.38 2.82
CA SER A 19 0.74 46.16 2.83
C SER A 19 -0.05 44.94 3.30
N ILE A 20 -0.86 45.08 4.36
CA ILE A 20 -1.74 44.00 4.87
C ILE A 20 -2.78 43.60 3.83
N PHE A 21 -3.39 44.57 3.14
CA PHE A 21 -4.38 44.30 2.09
C PHE A 21 -3.79 43.52 0.91
N VAL A 22 -2.63 43.97 0.39
CA VAL A 22 -1.90 43.29 -0.68
C VAL A 22 -1.50 41.88 -0.26
N GLN A 23 -1.03 41.70 0.98
CA GLN A 23 -0.63 40.39 1.48
C GLN A 23 -1.82 39.43 1.62
N ARG A 24 -2.97 39.89 2.10
CA ARG A 24 -4.20 39.08 2.16
C ARG A 24 -4.70 38.66 0.78
N TYR A 25 -4.64 39.57 -0.19
CA TYR A 25 -5.00 39.26 -1.58
C TYR A 25 -4.11 38.15 -2.16
N TYR A 26 -2.80 38.27 -1.99
CA TYR A 26 -1.83 37.26 -2.42
C TYR A 26 -2.08 35.89 -1.77
N GLN A 27 -2.36 35.85 -0.47
CA GLN A 27 -2.57 34.59 0.28
C GLN A 27 -3.72 33.74 -0.24
N ALA A 28 -4.78 34.35 -0.77
CA ALA A 28 -5.89 33.59 -1.35
C ALA A 28 -5.42 32.78 -2.57
N THR A 29 -4.72 33.46 -3.50
CA THR A 29 -4.19 32.83 -4.72
C THR A 29 -3.05 31.86 -4.45
N ALA A 30 -2.11 32.23 -3.57
CA ALA A 30 -0.93 31.41 -3.26
C ALA A 30 -1.30 30.04 -2.70
N ARG A 31 -2.30 29.99 -1.80
CA ARG A 31 -2.77 28.73 -1.21
C ARG A 31 -3.31 27.76 -2.25
N GLU A 32 -4.13 28.25 -3.18
CA GLU A 32 -4.69 27.42 -4.25
C GLU A 32 -3.61 26.96 -5.22
N LEU A 33 -2.67 27.83 -5.56
CA LEU A 33 -1.56 27.50 -6.46
C LEU A 33 -0.69 26.37 -5.90
N ILE A 34 -0.47 26.36 -4.58
CA ILE A 34 0.33 25.33 -3.91
C ILE A 34 -0.45 24.03 -3.71
N ARG A 35 -1.77 24.11 -3.49
CA ARG A 35 -2.64 22.93 -3.51
C ARG A 35 -2.54 22.23 -4.86
N ILE A 36 -2.63 22.97 -5.96
CA ILE A 36 -2.48 22.42 -7.31
C ILE A 36 -1.05 21.86 -7.49
N ASN A 37 -0.02 22.57 -7.03
CA ASN A 37 1.38 22.12 -7.12
C ASN A 37 1.64 20.82 -6.35
N GLY A 38 0.90 20.59 -5.27
CA GLY A 38 0.93 19.31 -4.55
C GLY A 38 0.43 18.14 -5.38
N THR A 39 -0.50 18.38 -6.32
CA THR A 39 -1.13 17.35 -7.15
C THR A 39 -0.38 17.04 -8.43
N THR A 40 0.41 17.97 -8.98
CA THR A 40 1.15 17.80 -10.24
C THR A 40 2.38 16.91 -10.10
N LYS A 41 2.99 16.85 -8.91
CA LYS A 41 4.18 16.02 -8.64
C LYS A 41 3.88 14.52 -8.62
N ALA A 42 2.71 14.13 -8.14
CA ALA A 42 2.35 12.71 -8.01
C ALA A 42 2.30 11.97 -9.37
N PRO A 43 1.67 12.51 -10.44
CA PRO A 43 1.73 11.94 -11.77
C PRO A 43 3.14 11.72 -12.31
N ILE A 44 4.09 12.64 -12.05
CA ILE A 44 5.49 12.50 -12.50
C ILE A 44 6.14 11.28 -11.84
N MET A 45 5.99 11.15 -10.51
CA MET A 45 6.53 10.02 -9.75
C MET A 45 5.89 8.69 -10.17
N ASN A 46 4.56 8.67 -10.34
CA ASN A 46 3.83 7.48 -10.79
C ASN A 46 4.27 7.07 -12.20
N PHE A 47 4.37 8.02 -13.13
CA PHE A 47 4.80 7.74 -14.50
C PHE A 47 6.23 7.20 -14.55
N ALA A 48 7.15 7.74 -13.74
CA ALA A 48 8.50 7.23 -13.61
C ALA A 48 8.53 5.80 -13.05
N ALA A 49 7.73 5.52 -12.02
CA ALA A 49 7.59 4.19 -11.45
C ALA A 49 7.01 3.19 -12.47
N GLU A 50 5.91 3.53 -13.15
CA GLU A 50 5.30 2.69 -14.20
C GLU A 50 6.27 2.42 -15.35
N THR A 51 7.03 3.44 -15.78
CA THR A 51 8.04 3.31 -16.84
C THR A 51 9.17 2.36 -16.41
N SER A 52 9.60 2.43 -15.14
CA SER A 52 10.61 1.54 -14.58
C SER A 52 10.13 0.08 -14.59
N HIS A 53 8.92 -0.18 -14.10
CA HIS A 53 8.34 -1.53 -14.09
C HIS A 53 8.09 -2.07 -15.50
N GLY A 54 7.68 -1.20 -16.44
CA GLY A 54 7.34 -1.56 -17.82
C GLY A 54 8.47 -1.43 -18.84
N VAL A 55 9.73 -1.20 -18.40
CA VAL A 55 10.82 -0.81 -19.30
C VAL A 55 11.07 -1.79 -20.45
N VAL A 56 10.95 -3.10 -20.17
CA VAL A 56 11.15 -4.16 -21.16
C VAL A 56 10.06 -4.10 -22.23
N THR A 57 8.79 -3.96 -21.81
CA THR A 57 7.64 -3.84 -22.71
C THR A 57 7.76 -2.59 -23.59
N ILE A 58 8.12 -1.45 -23.00
CA ILE A 58 8.26 -0.18 -23.75
C ILE A 58 9.33 -0.30 -24.83
N ARG A 59 10.47 -0.94 -24.52
CA ARG A 59 11.55 -1.20 -25.48
C ARG A 59 11.14 -2.21 -26.54
N ALA A 60 10.45 -3.28 -26.16
CA ALA A 60 9.99 -4.31 -27.09
C ALA A 60 9.04 -3.75 -28.17
N PHE A 61 8.17 -2.80 -27.80
CA PHE A 61 7.27 -2.12 -28.74
C PHE A 61 7.87 -0.86 -29.40
N ASN A 62 9.13 -0.53 -29.13
CA ASN A 62 9.81 0.66 -29.64
C ASN A 62 9.05 1.98 -29.38
N MET A 63 8.49 2.13 -28.18
CA MET A 63 7.65 3.28 -27.79
C MET A 63 8.37 4.33 -26.93
N VAL A 64 9.71 4.26 -26.85
CA VAL A 64 10.53 5.07 -25.94
C VAL A 64 10.30 6.57 -26.15
N ASP A 65 10.29 7.06 -27.39
CA ASP A 65 10.10 8.49 -27.69
C ASP A 65 8.74 9.02 -27.26
N ARG A 66 7.69 8.18 -27.35
CA ARG A 66 6.34 8.56 -26.90
C ARG A 66 6.32 8.72 -25.38
N PHE A 67 6.91 7.78 -24.66
CA PHE A 67 7.01 7.84 -23.19
C PHE A 67 7.84 9.05 -22.75
N TYR A 68 8.97 9.30 -23.43
CA TYR A 68 9.82 10.45 -23.15
C TYR A 68 9.08 11.78 -23.35
N LYS A 69 8.39 11.97 -24.49
CA LYS A 69 7.59 13.17 -24.76
C LYS A 69 6.46 13.36 -23.74
N ASN A 70 5.81 12.28 -23.32
CA ASN A 70 4.77 12.34 -22.29
C ASN A 70 5.35 12.75 -20.93
N TYR A 71 6.50 12.19 -20.55
CA TYR A 71 7.20 12.57 -19.33
C TYR A 71 7.57 14.06 -19.33
N LEU A 72 8.14 14.56 -20.44
CA LEU A 72 8.46 15.99 -20.57
C LEU A 72 7.22 16.88 -20.42
N LYS A 73 6.09 16.52 -21.01
CA LYS A 73 4.84 17.28 -20.82
C LYS A 73 4.40 17.36 -19.36
N LEU A 74 4.56 16.27 -18.59
CA LEU A 74 4.24 16.27 -17.17
C LEU A 74 5.21 17.16 -16.38
N VAL A 75 6.51 17.10 -16.70
CA VAL A 75 7.54 17.96 -16.11
C VAL A 75 7.29 19.43 -16.43
N ASP A 76 6.98 19.77 -17.69
CA ASP A 76 6.68 21.14 -18.12
C ASP A 76 5.46 21.70 -17.39
N SER A 77 4.42 20.87 -17.20
CA SER A 77 3.23 21.26 -16.45
C SER A 77 3.54 21.57 -14.97
N ASP A 78 4.40 20.78 -14.32
CA ASP A 78 4.82 21.03 -12.93
C ASP A 78 5.74 22.24 -12.84
N ALA A 79 6.71 22.36 -13.75
CA ALA A 79 7.65 23.47 -13.82
C ALA A 79 6.94 24.81 -14.08
N SER A 80 5.96 24.85 -14.98
CA SER A 80 5.13 26.04 -15.24
C SER A 80 4.38 26.48 -13.98
N LEU A 81 3.79 25.54 -13.24
CA LEU A 81 3.06 25.84 -12.02
C LEU A 81 3.98 26.34 -10.90
N PHE A 82 5.13 25.71 -10.74
CA PHE A 82 6.17 26.16 -9.82
C PHE A 82 6.66 27.57 -10.18
N PHE A 83 6.87 27.85 -11.48
CA PHE A 83 7.23 29.18 -11.96
C PHE A 83 6.16 30.21 -11.63
N HIS A 84 4.88 29.93 -11.91
CA HIS A 84 3.77 30.80 -11.53
C HIS A 84 3.73 31.09 -10.02
N SER A 85 4.07 30.10 -9.18
CA SER A 85 4.15 30.28 -7.73
C SER A 85 5.27 31.22 -7.31
N ASN A 86 6.44 31.10 -7.92
CA ASN A 86 7.55 32.01 -7.65
C ASN A 86 7.24 33.43 -8.15
N VAL A 87 6.65 33.56 -9.34
CA VAL A 87 6.23 34.87 -9.87
C VAL A 87 5.20 35.54 -8.97
N ALA A 88 4.23 34.79 -8.46
CA ALA A 88 3.25 35.32 -7.52
C ALA A 88 3.90 35.80 -6.21
N MET A 89 4.89 35.06 -5.70
CA MET A 89 5.66 35.45 -4.50
C MET A 89 6.47 36.73 -4.75
N GLU A 90 7.16 36.84 -5.89
CA GLU A 90 7.92 38.04 -6.22
C GLU A 90 6.99 39.24 -6.49
N TRP A 91 5.80 39.02 -7.05
CA TRP A 91 4.80 40.08 -7.22
C TRP A 91 4.41 40.74 -5.89
N VAL A 92 4.17 39.95 -4.83
CA VAL A 92 3.81 40.50 -3.51
C VAL A 92 5.00 41.20 -2.85
N VAL A 93 6.21 40.64 -2.99
CA VAL A 93 7.45 41.23 -2.47
C VAL A 93 7.70 42.60 -3.09
N LEU A 94 7.65 42.70 -4.42
CA LEU A 94 7.87 43.96 -5.15
C LEU A 94 6.85 45.05 -4.76
N ARG A 95 5.59 44.68 -4.54
CA ARG A 95 4.55 45.64 -4.13
C ARG A 95 4.74 46.13 -2.70
N ILE A 96 5.10 45.24 -1.77
CA ILE A 96 5.38 45.62 -0.39
C ILE A 96 6.64 46.48 -0.32
N GLU A 97 7.69 46.11 -1.04
CA GLU A 97 8.92 46.90 -1.14
C GLU A 97 8.65 48.29 -1.70
N ALA A 98 7.86 48.42 -2.77
CA ALA A 98 7.48 49.73 -3.32
C ALA A 98 6.72 50.60 -2.30
N ILE A 99 5.76 50.02 -1.58
CA ILE A 99 5.00 50.73 -0.53
C ILE A 99 5.94 51.18 0.60
N GLN A 100 6.91 50.36 1.00
CA GLN A 100 7.88 50.73 2.03
C GLN A 100 8.93 51.73 1.55
N ASN A 101 9.32 51.69 0.28
CA ASN A 101 10.22 52.71 -0.26
C ASN A 101 9.56 54.09 -0.27
N ILE A 102 8.24 54.17 -0.47
CA ILE A 102 7.48 55.43 -0.32
C ILE A 102 7.55 55.94 1.13
N THR A 103 7.43 55.08 2.14
CA THR A 103 7.55 55.50 3.55
C THR A 103 8.96 55.97 3.88
N VAL A 104 10.00 55.33 3.35
CA VAL A 104 11.39 55.78 3.51
C VAL A 104 11.64 57.11 2.81
N ILE A 105 11.15 57.30 1.59
CA ILE A 105 11.29 58.57 0.84
C ILE A 105 10.62 59.72 1.58
N THR A 106 9.38 59.51 2.06
CA THR A 106 8.67 60.53 2.85
C THR A 106 9.38 60.83 4.16
N ALA A 107 9.93 59.82 4.84
CA ALA A 107 10.72 60.02 6.05
C ALA A 107 12.01 60.81 5.80
N ALA A 108 12.75 60.48 4.74
CA ALA A 108 13.95 61.21 4.34
C ALA A 108 13.64 62.67 3.98
N LEU A 109 12.56 62.91 3.22
CA LEU A 109 12.13 64.25 2.84
C LEU A 109 11.71 65.08 4.07
N LEU A 110 10.95 64.48 5.00
CA LEU A 110 10.57 65.15 6.26
C LEU A 110 11.79 65.48 7.13
N LEU A 111 12.80 64.61 7.15
CA LEU A 111 14.05 64.87 7.88
C LEU A 111 14.86 66.03 7.26
N ILE A 112 14.84 66.17 5.93
CA ILE A 112 15.51 67.27 5.22
C ILE A 112 14.78 68.61 5.41
N LEU A 113 13.44 68.60 5.47
CA LEU A 113 12.63 69.81 5.65
C LEU A 113 12.65 70.39 7.08
N LEU A 114 13.28 69.70 8.04
CA LEU A 114 13.40 70.20 9.41
C LEU A 114 14.35 71.41 9.48
N PRO A 115 14.06 72.43 10.31
CA PRO A 115 14.94 73.59 10.48
C PRO A 115 16.35 73.20 10.92
N CYS A 116 17.37 73.90 10.40
CA CYS A 116 18.75 73.70 10.82
C CYS A 116 18.90 73.86 12.33
N GLY A 117 19.40 72.83 13.01
CA GLY A 117 19.63 72.82 14.47
C GLY A 117 18.51 72.19 15.30
N TYR A 118 17.38 71.78 14.72
CA TYR A 118 16.28 71.15 15.46
C TYR A 118 16.61 69.73 15.94
N VAL A 119 17.40 68.96 15.18
CA VAL A 119 17.80 67.58 15.49
C VAL A 119 19.31 67.41 15.34
N SER A 120 19.94 66.67 16.26
CA SER A 120 21.35 66.29 16.13
C SER A 120 21.58 65.46 14.85
N PRO A 121 22.60 65.78 14.03
CA PRO A 121 22.91 65.03 12.81
C PRO A 121 23.07 63.52 13.02
N GLY A 122 23.57 63.10 14.20
CA GLY A 122 23.68 61.70 14.57
C GLY A 122 22.33 60.98 14.67
N LEU A 123 21.29 61.65 15.19
CA LEU A 123 19.94 61.09 15.29
C LEU A 123 19.26 60.98 13.92
N VAL A 124 19.54 61.91 13.00
CA VAL A 124 19.06 61.84 11.61
C VAL A 124 19.66 60.61 10.92
N GLY A 125 20.99 60.43 11.02
CA GLY A 125 21.67 59.24 10.49
C GLY A 125 21.10 57.93 11.05
N LEU A 126 20.98 57.84 12.39
CA LEU A 126 20.37 56.68 13.06
C LEU A 126 18.94 56.40 12.60
N SER A 127 18.13 57.45 12.42
CA SER A 127 16.73 57.31 11.99
C SER A 127 16.62 56.71 10.58
N LEU A 128 17.47 57.16 9.65
CA LEU A 128 17.50 56.68 8.28
C LEU A 128 18.08 55.25 8.20
N SER A 129 19.13 54.95 8.97
CA SER A 129 19.67 53.59 9.08
C SER A 129 18.59 52.61 9.58
N TYR A 130 17.82 53.00 10.60
CA TYR A 130 16.72 52.16 11.07
C TYR A 130 15.59 52.01 10.05
N ALA A 131 15.30 53.07 9.26
CA ALA A 131 14.32 53.00 8.18
C ALA A 131 14.67 51.89 7.16
N PHE A 132 15.93 51.84 6.71
CA PHE A 132 16.41 50.80 5.78
C PHE A 132 16.42 49.40 6.42
N THR A 133 16.79 49.27 7.69
CA THR A 133 16.72 47.95 8.36
C THR A 133 15.28 47.45 8.50
N LEU A 134 14.31 48.36 8.70
CA LEU A 134 12.90 48.03 8.83
C LEU A 134 12.31 47.53 7.50
N THR A 135 12.68 48.13 6.37
CA THR A 135 12.22 47.67 5.05
C THR A 135 12.70 46.24 4.76
N GLY A 136 13.98 45.96 5.04
CA GLY A 136 14.55 44.61 4.93
C GLY A 136 13.86 43.60 5.84
N ALA A 137 13.60 43.97 7.10
CA ALA A 137 12.89 43.12 8.05
C ALA A 137 11.45 42.81 7.58
N GLN A 138 10.74 43.79 7.01
CA GLN A 138 9.37 43.60 6.54
C GLN A 138 9.28 42.69 5.30
N ILE A 139 10.21 42.81 4.35
CA ILE A 139 10.32 41.89 3.21
C ILE A 139 10.57 40.47 3.70
N PHE A 140 11.50 40.31 4.65
CA PHE A 140 11.79 39.03 5.28
C PHE A 140 10.53 38.43 5.94
N TRP A 141 9.80 39.20 6.75
CA TRP A 141 8.56 38.77 7.39
C TRP A 141 7.48 38.38 6.38
N THR A 142 7.34 39.13 5.29
CA THR A 142 6.38 38.83 4.21
C THR A 142 6.68 37.48 3.57
N ARG A 143 7.96 37.25 3.21
CA ARG A 143 8.42 35.98 2.63
C ARG A 143 8.21 34.84 3.61
N TRP A 144 8.58 35.02 4.88
CA TRP A 144 8.38 34.03 5.94
C TRP A 144 6.92 33.66 6.14
N PHE A 145 6.04 34.64 6.25
CA PHE A 145 4.61 34.39 6.43
C PHE A 145 4.03 33.64 5.23
N SER A 146 4.44 34.01 4.01
CA SER A 146 4.03 33.32 2.78
C SER A 146 4.49 31.87 2.80
N ASN A 147 5.77 31.62 3.09
CA ASN A 147 6.32 30.27 3.18
C ASN A 147 5.65 29.44 4.28
N LEU A 148 5.35 30.04 5.44
CA LEU A 148 4.61 29.37 6.51
C LEU A 148 3.21 28.93 6.05
N SER A 149 2.48 29.82 5.38
CA SER A 149 1.18 29.50 4.79
C SER A 149 1.26 28.43 3.69
N ASN A 150 2.43 28.24 3.09
CA ASN A 150 2.67 27.21 2.10
C ASN A 150 2.92 25.86 2.78
N TYR A 151 3.74 25.85 3.84
CA TYR A 151 4.07 24.64 4.58
C TYR A 151 2.90 24.06 5.38
N ILE A 152 1.99 24.90 5.89
CA ILE A 152 0.81 24.41 6.62
C ILE A 152 -0.11 23.53 5.75
N ILE A 153 -0.12 23.71 4.42
CA ILE A 153 -0.89 22.86 3.49
C ILE A 153 -0.35 21.42 3.49
N SER A 154 0.94 21.21 3.75
CA SER A 154 1.49 19.86 3.93
C SER A 154 0.98 19.20 5.22
N VAL A 155 0.82 19.98 6.30
CA VAL A 155 0.22 19.50 7.55
C VAL A 155 -1.26 19.19 7.36
N GLU A 156 -2.00 20.04 6.63
CA GLU A 156 -3.39 19.80 6.25
C GLU A 156 -3.54 18.45 5.52
N ARG A 157 -2.63 18.14 4.57
CA ARG A 157 -2.61 16.85 3.86
C ARG A 157 -2.37 15.66 4.79
N ILE A 158 -1.43 15.76 5.73
CA ILE A 158 -1.21 14.70 6.73
C ILE A 158 -2.48 14.52 7.58
N ASN A 159 -3.12 15.61 7.98
CA ASN A 159 -4.35 15.59 8.76
C ASN A 159 -5.51 14.88 8.03
N GLN A 160 -5.58 14.96 6.70
CA GLN A 160 -6.56 14.22 5.91
C GLN A 160 -6.39 12.69 6.06
N PHE A 161 -5.15 12.21 6.12
CA PHE A 161 -4.88 10.78 6.31
C PHE A 161 -5.21 10.28 7.72
N ILE A 162 -5.12 11.16 8.73
CA ILE A 162 -5.48 10.83 10.13
C ILE A 162 -6.97 10.54 10.27
N HIS A 163 -7.82 11.19 9.48
CA HIS A 163 -9.29 11.07 9.57
C HIS A 163 -9.89 9.99 8.65
N ILE A 164 -9.07 9.19 7.97
CA ILE A 164 -9.55 8.07 7.15
C ILE A 164 -10.18 7.01 8.07
N PRO A 165 -11.31 6.38 7.67
CA PRO A 165 -11.94 5.32 8.46
C PRO A 165 -10.92 4.24 8.82
N ALA A 166 -10.76 4.02 10.13
CA ALA A 166 -9.84 3.03 10.65
C ALA A 166 -10.30 1.61 10.28
N LYS A 167 -9.33 0.72 10.15
CA LYS A 167 -9.61 -0.71 10.07
C LYS A 167 -10.27 -1.18 11.39
N PRO A 168 -11.03 -2.29 11.36
CA PRO A 168 -11.52 -2.91 12.58
C PRO A 168 -10.39 -3.13 13.60
N PRO A 169 -10.70 -3.10 14.90
CA PRO A 169 -9.69 -3.17 15.94
C PRO A 169 -8.85 -4.45 15.84
N SER A 170 -7.56 -4.32 16.13
CA SER A 170 -6.62 -5.45 16.11
C SER A 170 -6.96 -6.47 17.18
N ILE A 171 -7.50 -6.02 18.32
CA ILE A 171 -7.85 -6.81 19.48
C ILE A 171 -9.21 -6.32 19.99
N VAL A 172 -10.11 -7.25 20.33
CA VAL A 172 -11.43 -6.97 20.91
C VAL A 172 -11.47 -7.62 22.28
N ASP A 173 -11.23 -6.85 23.34
CA ASP A 173 -11.06 -7.38 24.71
C ASP A 173 -12.27 -8.17 25.21
N ASN A 174 -13.48 -7.73 24.86
CA ASN A 174 -14.71 -8.36 25.30
C ASN A 174 -14.99 -9.72 24.64
N ASN A 175 -14.29 -10.08 23.57
CA ASN A 175 -14.60 -11.28 22.78
C ASN A 175 -13.33 -11.94 22.21
N ARG A 176 -12.32 -12.10 23.05
CA ARG A 176 -11.12 -12.83 22.67
C ARG A 176 -11.39 -14.34 22.69
N PRO A 177 -11.01 -15.07 21.63
CA PRO A 177 -11.12 -16.52 21.67
C PRO A 177 -10.12 -17.12 22.67
N PRO A 178 -10.37 -18.35 23.18
CA PRO A 178 -9.41 -19.07 24.01
C PRO A 178 -8.05 -19.22 23.33
N SER A 179 -6.97 -19.32 24.11
CA SER A 179 -5.60 -19.46 23.57
C SER A 179 -5.40 -20.71 22.69
N SER A 180 -6.17 -21.77 22.97
CA SER A 180 -6.21 -23.03 22.23
C SER A 180 -7.03 -22.98 20.93
N TRP A 181 -7.75 -21.89 20.68
CA TRP A 181 -8.53 -21.74 19.45
C TRP A 181 -7.61 -21.41 18.26
N PRO A 182 -7.92 -21.92 17.05
CA PRO A 182 -8.89 -22.97 16.77
C PRO A 182 -8.35 -24.36 17.17
N SER A 183 -9.18 -25.17 17.82
CA SER A 183 -8.80 -26.49 18.31
C SER A 183 -8.97 -27.58 17.26
N LYS A 184 -10.05 -27.50 16.48
CA LYS A 184 -10.46 -28.47 15.47
C LYS A 184 -10.25 -27.94 14.05
N GLY A 185 -10.43 -26.64 13.86
CA GLY A 185 -10.29 -25.99 12.55
C GLY A 185 -11.49 -26.25 11.63
N LYS A 186 -12.68 -26.48 12.17
CA LYS A 186 -13.93 -26.55 11.39
C LYS A 186 -14.30 -25.16 10.89
N ILE A 187 -14.65 -25.03 9.61
CA ILE A 187 -15.02 -23.75 8.99
C ILE A 187 -16.43 -23.87 8.42
N ASP A 188 -17.36 -23.04 8.90
CA ASP A 188 -18.72 -22.95 8.40
C ASP A 188 -18.92 -21.58 7.72
N LEU A 189 -19.34 -21.60 6.46
CA LEU A 189 -19.79 -20.42 5.73
C LEU A 189 -21.32 -20.44 5.71
N GLU A 190 -21.96 -19.37 6.20
CA GLU A 190 -23.41 -19.27 6.32
C GLU A 190 -23.94 -18.10 5.49
N GLY A 191 -24.46 -18.37 4.30
CA GLY A 191 -25.08 -17.34 3.45
C GLY A 191 -24.15 -16.19 3.08
N LEU A 192 -22.85 -16.45 2.90
CA LEU A 192 -21.82 -15.43 2.74
C LEU A 192 -22.00 -14.56 1.49
N GLU A 193 -22.17 -13.25 1.68
CA GLU A 193 -22.27 -12.24 0.63
C GLU A 193 -21.20 -11.16 0.77
N ILE A 194 -20.50 -10.84 -0.31
CA ILE A 194 -19.35 -9.91 -0.28
C ILE A 194 -19.43 -8.90 -1.41
N ARG A 195 -19.16 -7.63 -1.09
CA ARG A 195 -18.87 -6.55 -2.05
C ARG A 195 -17.64 -5.78 -1.59
N TYR A 196 -16.87 -5.25 -2.54
CA TYR A 196 -15.68 -4.44 -2.23
C TYR A 196 -16.02 -2.98 -1.94
N ARG A 197 -17.09 -2.46 -2.54
CA ARG A 197 -17.59 -1.09 -2.31
C ARG A 197 -19.08 -1.14 -2.00
N PRO A 198 -19.61 -0.25 -1.13
CA PRO A 198 -21.03 -0.22 -0.79
C PRO A 198 -21.95 -0.18 -2.03
N ASN A 199 -21.57 0.59 -3.04
CA ASN A 199 -22.33 0.78 -4.29
C ASN A 199 -21.94 -0.18 -5.42
N SER A 200 -21.11 -1.20 -5.14
CA SER A 200 -20.70 -2.21 -6.14
C SER A 200 -21.58 -3.46 -6.07
N PRO A 201 -21.72 -4.21 -7.19
CA PRO A 201 -22.44 -5.48 -7.18
C PRO A 201 -21.77 -6.51 -6.26
N LEU A 202 -22.59 -7.45 -5.76
CA LEU A 202 -22.10 -8.58 -4.98
C LEU A 202 -21.18 -9.47 -5.82
N VAL A 203 -20.00 -9.75 -5.28
CA VAL A 203 -19.02 -10.67 -5.84
C VAL A 203 -19.30 -12.09 -5.39
N LEU A 204 -19.51 -12.31 -4.08
CA LEU A 204 -20.03 -13.59 -3.55
C LEU A 204 -21.50 -13.42 -3.20
N LYS A 205 -22.33 -14.41 -3.54
CA LYS A 205 -23.80 -14.31 -3.56
C LYS A 205 -24.43 -15.44 -2.76
N GLY A 206 -24.21 -15.46 -1.44
CA GLY A 206 -24.84 -16.41 -0.52
C GLY A 206 -24.17 -17.78 -0.51
N ILE A 207 -22.84 -17.83 -0.31
CA ILE A 207 -22.11 -19.10 -0.24
C ILE A 207 -22.39 -19.78 1.11
N THR A 208 -22.87 -21.02 1.06
CA THR A 208 -23.12 -21.83 2.25
C THR A 208 -22.44 -23.19 2.11
N CYS A 209 -21.49 -23.50 2.99
CA CYS A 209 -20.82 -24.79 3.02
C CYS A 209 -20.05 -25.00 4.33
N THR A 210 -19.79 -26.25 4.68
CA THR A 210 -19.04 -26.65 5.87
C THR A 210 -17.82 -27.45 5.49
N SER A 211 -16.63 -26.94 5.81
CA SER A 211 -15.37 -27.69 5.80
C SER A 211 -15.18 -28.37 7.15
N LYS A 212 -15.11 -29.70 7.13
CA LYS A 212 -14.95 -30.52 8.34
C LYS A 212 -13.56 -30.32 8.96
N GLU A 213 -13.45 -30.60 10.25
CA GLU A 213 -12.17 -30.63 10.95
C GLU A 213 -11.18 -31.59 10.28
N GLY A 214 -9.93 -31.15 10.10
CA GLY A 214 -8.87 -31.96 9.48
C GLY A 214 -9.10 -32.31 8.00
N SER A 215 -10.11 -31.71 7.35
CA SER A 215 -10.44 -32.02 5.95
C SER A 215 -9.68 -31.12 4.98
N ARG A 216 -9.43 -31.65 3.78
CA ARG A 216 -8.85 -30.93 2.66
C ARG A 216 -9.96 -30.54 1.69
N ALA A 217 -10.24 -29.25 1.59
CA ALA A 217 -11.24 -28.69 0.70
C ALA A 217 -10.56 -28.03 -0.50
N GLY A 218 -10.81 -28.54 -1.71
CA GLY A 218 -10.34 -27.94 -2.95
C GLY A 218 -11.35 -26.94 -3.51
N VAL A 219 -10.93 -25.71 -3.83
CA VAL A 219 -11.80 -24.68 -4.42
C VAL A 219 -11.41 -24.47 -5.88
N VAL A 220 -12.36 -24.71 -6.77
CA VAL A 220 -12.19 -24.63 -8.23
C VAL A 220 -13.23 -23.71 -8.86
N GLY A 221 -12.90 -23.22 -10.04
CA GLY A 221 -13.78 -22.35 -10.82
C GLY A 221 -12.97 -21.50 -11.80
N ARG A 222 -13.66 -20.94 -12.79
CA ARG A 222 -13.04 -20.05 -13.79
C ARG A 222 -12.42 -18.80 -13.15
N THR A 223 -11.50 -18.16 -13.85
CA THR A 223 -10.99 -16.83 -13.46
C THR A 223 -12.15 -15.86 -13.28
N GLY A 224 -12.13 -15.09 -12.18
CA GLY A 224 -13.22 -14.17 -11.83
C GLY A 224 -14.44 -14.83 -11.16
N SER A 225 -14.41 -16.11 -10.80
CA SER A 225 -15.54 -16.78 -10.12
C SER A 225 -15.71 -16.41 -8.64
N GLY A 226 -14.73 -15.74 -8.03
CA GLY A 226 -14.76 -15.31 -6.62
C GLY A 226 -13.81 -16.05 -5.67
N LYS A 227 -12.94 -16.94 -6.17
CA LYS A 227 -12.01 -17.74 -5.34
C LYS A 227 -11.11 -16.89 -4.42
N SER A 228 -10.40 -15.91 -4.98
CA SER A 228 -9.53 -15.01 -4.19
C SER A 228 -10.33 -14.09 -3.25
N THR A 229 -11.58 -13.78 -3.61
CA THR A 229 -12.49 -13.03 -2.72
C THR A 229 -12.91 -13.88 -1.52
N LEU A 230 -13.11 -15.19 -1.69
CA LEU A 230 -13.37 -16.12 -0.58
C LEU A 230 -12.18 -16.16 0.39
N ILE A 231 -10.94 -16.26 -0.12
CA ILE A 231 -9.74 -16.20 0.73
C ILE A 231 -9.67 -14.84 1.45
N SER A 232 -9.90 -13.74 0.74
CA SER A 232 -9.90 -12.39 1.31
C SER A 232 -10.91 -12.24 2.45
N ALA A 233 -12.07 -12.89 2.33
CA ALA A 233 -13.10 -12.93 3.37
C ALA A 233 -12.64 -13.68 4.61
N LEU A 234 -12.03 -14.85 4.42
CA LEU A 234 -11.56 -15.71 5.52
C LEU A 234 -10.50 -15.02 6.38
N PHE A 235 -9.63 -14.20 5.78
CA PHE A 235 -8.65 -13.37 6.50
C PHE A 235 -9.18 -12.00 6.93
N ARG A 236 -10.48 -11.74 6.75
CA ARG A 236 -11.15 -10.44 6.98
C ARG A 236 -10.37 -9.28 6.36
N LEU A 237 -9.86 -9.46 5.14
CA LEU A 237 -9.32 -8.37 4.32
C LEU A 237 -10.47 -7.54 3.73
N VAL A 238 -11.60 -8.18 3.49
CA VAL A 238 -12.89 -7.58 3.13
C VAL A 238 -13.93 -8.12 4.09
N GLU A 239 -14.72 -7.26 4.71
CA GLU A 239 -15.79 -7.67 5.61
C GLU A 239 -17.01 -8.17 4.81
N PRO A 240 -17.71 -9.20 5.31
CA PRO A 240 -18.94 -9.67 4.68
C PRO A 240 -20.02 -8.58 4.76
N SER A 241 -20.82 -8.47 3.69
CA SER A 241 -22.01 -7.59 3.67
C SER A 241 -23.20 -8.23 4.37
N ARG A 242 -23.33 -9.55 4.21
CA ARG A 242 -24.33 -10.42 4.83
C ARG A 242 -23.74 -11.82 4.98
N GLY A 243 -24.34 -12.59 5.88
CA GLY A 243 -23.86 -13.92 6.23
C GLY A 243 -22.64 -13.87 7.13
N ASP A 244 -22.29 -15.03 7.66
CA ASP A 244 -21.27 -15.18 8.69
C ASP A 244 -20.25 -16.24 8.31
N ILE A 245 -19.04 -16.10 8.85
CA ILE A 245 -17.98 -17.10 8.77
C ILE A 245 -17.67 -17.54 10.20
N LEU A 246 -17.92 -18.81 10.48
CA LEU A 246 -17.69 -19.41 11.79
C LEU A 246 -16.46 -20.32 11.71
N ILE A 247 -15.54 -20.18 12.68
CA ILE A 247 -14.42 -21.10 12.86
C ILE A 247 -14.54 -21.71 14.25
N ASP A 248 -14.67 -23.04 14.31
CA ASP A 248 -14.99 -23.81 15.53
C ASP A 248 -16.21 -23.23 16.28
N GLY A 249 -17.22 -22.77 15.53
CA GLY A 249 -18.45 -22.18 16.06
C GLY A 249 -18.35 -20.71 16.50
N ILE A 250 -17.17 -20.09 16.41
CA ILE A 250 -16.97 -18.67 16.75
C ILE A 250 -17.02 -17.83 15.48
N ASN A 251 -17.86 -16.78 15.47
CA ASN A 251 -17.94 -15.83 14.36
C ASN A 251 -16.66 -14.98 14.27
N ILE A 252 -15.95 -15.09 13.15
CA ILE A 252 -14.68 -14.39 12.97
C ILE A 252 -14.84 -12.87 12.91
N CYS A 253 -16.01 -12.35 12.54
CA CYS A 253 -16.29 -10.91 12.50
C CYS A 253 -16.37 -10.31 13.92
N SER A 254 -16.62 -11.14 14.92
CA SER A 254 -16.77 -10.74 16.33
C SER A 254 -15.45 -10.66 17.11
N ILE A 255 -14.35 -11.23 16.57
CA ILE A 255 -13.03 -11.28 17.23
C ILE A 255 -12.06 -10.21 16.67
N GLY A 256 -10.93 -9.98 17.34
CA GLY A 256 -9.88 -9.08 16.85
C GLY A 256 -9.13 -9.62 15.62
N LEU A 257 -8.71 -8.72 14.71
CA LEU A 257 -7.99 -9.12 13.49
C LEU A 257 -6.65 -9.81 13.78
N ARG A 258 -5.95 -9.42 14.85
CA ARG A 258 -4.67 -10.02 15.25
C ARG A 258 -4.88 -11.45 15.76
N ASP A 259 -5.91 -11.66 16.58
CA ASP A 259 -6.24 -12.97 17.14
C ASP A 259 -6.64 -13.96 16.05
N LEU A 260 -7.40 -13.50 15.04
CA LEU A 260 -7.74 -14.30 13.86
C LEU A 260 -6.49 -14.62 13.02
N ARG A 261 -5.76 -13.61 12.55
CA ARG A 261 -4.71 -13.77 11.52
C ARG A 261 -3.44 -14.45 12.03
N THR A 262 -3.20 -14.44 13.34
CA THR A 262 -2.09 -15.20 13.94
C THR A 262 -2.36 -16.70 13.91
N LYS A 263 -3.63 -17.12 13.95
CA LYS A 263 -4.10 -18.50 13.99
C LYS A 263 -4.42 -19.11 12.62
N LEU A 264 -4.34 -18.31 11.55
CA LEU A 264 -4.51 -18.76 10.17
C LEU A 264 -3.16 -18.71 9.43
N SER A 265 -2.91 -19.67 8.56
CA SER A 265 -1.73 -19.67 7.70
C SER A 265 -2.13 -19.60 6.22
N ILE A 266 -1.34 -18.87 5.43
CA ILE A 266 -1.54 -18.75 3.98
C ILE A 266 -0.23 -18.91 3.23
N ILE A 267 -0.29 -19.63 2.11
CA ILE A 267 0.73 -19.64 1.07
C ILE A 267 0.14 -18.89 -0.14
N PRO A 268 0.62 -17.65 -0.42
CA PRO A 268 0.06 -16.83 -1.49
C PRO A 268 0.47 -17.31 -2.89
N GLN A 269 -0.24 -16.80 -3.90
CA GLN A 269 0.07 -17.04 -5.32
C GLN A 269 1.43 -16.45 -5.71
N GLU A 270 1.72 -15.24 -5.24
CA GLU A 270 2.99 -14.55 -5.47
C GLU A 270 3.81 -14.52 -4.16
N PRO A 271 4.89 -15.33 -4.06
CA PRO A 271 5.68 -15.39 -2.84
C PRO A 271 6.59 -14.16 -2.71
N THR A 272 6.27 -13.28 -1.76
CA THR A 272 7.06 -12.07 -1.47
C THR A 272 8.03 -12.29 -0.31
N LEU A 273 9.30 -11.98 -0.54
CA LEU A 273 10.32 -11.88 0.50
C LEU A 273 10.67 -10.41 0.74
N PHE A 274 10.98 -10.07 1.98
CA PHE A 274 11.38 -8.73 2.37
C PHE A 274 12.89 -8.63 2.44
N LYS A 275 13.42 -7.43 2.21
CA LYS A 275 14.84 -7.16 2.41
C LYS A 275 15.23 -7.37 3.87
N GLY A 276 16.26 -8.17 4.10
CA GLY A 276 16.67 -8.59 5.42
C GLY A 276 17.53 -9.85 5.37
N SER A 277 17.50 -10.66 6.42
CA SER A 277 18.14 -11.98 6.45
C SER A 277 17.14 -13.10 6.10
N ILE A 278 17.65 -14.29 5.80
CA ILE A 278 16.83 -15.50 5.67
C ILE A 278 16.05 -15.76 6.97
N LYS A 279 16.73 -15.66 8.13
CA LYS A 279 16.13 -15.83 9.46
C LYS A 279 14.94 -14.88 9.68
N THR A 280 15.12 -13.58 9.46
CA THR A 280 14.05 -12.58 9.63
C THR A 280 12.89 -12.76 8.65
N ASN A 281 13.16 -13.33 7.47
CA ASN A 281 12.09 -13.68 6.53
C ASN A 281 11.29 -14.91 6.97
N LEU A 282 11.91 -15.90 7.60
CA LEU A 282 11.22 -17.10 8.10
C LEU A 282 10.48 -16.83 9.41
N ASP A 283 11.14 -16.15 10.35
CA ASP A 283 10.61 -15.76 11.63
C ASP A 283 10.85 -14.27 11.91
N PRO A 284 9.93 -13.39 11.49
CA PRO A 284 10.06 -11.94 11.70
C PRO A 284 9.87 -11.53 13.16
N LEU A 285 9.31 -12.40 14.01
CA LEU A 285 9.04 -12.09 15.42
C LEU A 285 10.12 -12.64 16.36
N GLY A 286 11.04 -13.48 15.87
CA GLY A 286 12.12 -14.07 16.67
C GLY A 286 11.59 -14.98 17.79
N LEU A 287 10.50 -15.70 17.53
CA LEU A 287 9.86 -16.63 18.47
C LEU A 287 10.50 -18.02 18.46
N HIS A 288 11.23 -18.37 17.40
CA HIS A 288 11.79 -19.69 17.16
C HIS A 288 13.31 -19.72 17.31
N SER A 289 13.84 -20.85 17.77
CA SER A 289 15.29 -21.08 17.85
C SER A 289 15.88 -21.41 16.48
N ASP A 290 17.18 -21.20 16.30
CA ASP A 290 17.86 -21.51 15.03
C ASP A 290 17.77 -23.00 14.67
N ASP A 291 17.72 -23.89 15.66
CA ASP A 291 17.53 -25.32 15.44
C ASP A 291 16.14 -25.64 14.88
N GLU A 292 15.09 -24.96 15.35
CA GLU A 292 13.73 -25.11 14.81
C GLU A 292 13.64 -24.60 13.38
N ILE A 293 14.30 -23.48 13.10
CA ILE A 293 14.39 -22.90 11.76
C ILE A 293 15.13 -23.86 10.83
N TRP A 294 16.27 -24.42 11.25
CA TRP A 294 17.01 -25.41 10.45
C TRP A 294 16.23 -26.69 10.18
N LYS A 295 15.53 -27.23 11.19
CA LYS A 295 14.64 -28.40 11.02
C LYS A 295 13.55 -28.09 10.00
N THR A 296 13.00 -26.89 10.01
CA THR A 296 11.96 -26.48 9.06
C THR A 296 12.51 -26.30 7.64
N VAL A 297 13.67 -25.66 7.52
CA VAL A 297 14.41 -25.49 6.26
C VAL A 297 14.77 -26.83 5.62
N GLU A 298 15.12 -27.82 6.44
CA GLU A 298 15.39 -29.20 6.02
C GLU A 298 14.14 -29.87 5.44
N LYS A 299 12.99 -29.76 6.12
CA LYS A 299 11.71 -30.27 5.60
C LYS A 299 11.31 -29.61 4.28
N CYS A 300 11.62 -28.31 4.10
CA CYS A 300 11.40 -27.60 2.85
C CYS A 300 12.43 -27.89 1.75
N GLN A 301 13.40 -28.78 1.96
CA GLN A 301 14.51 -29.06 1.03
C GLN A 301 15.35 -27.83 0.65
N LEU A 302 15.37 -26.80 1.51
CA LEU A 302 16.18 -25.60 1.30
C LEU A 302 17.56 -25.68 1.97
N LYS A 303 17.79 -26.67 2.84
CA LYS A 303 19.01 -26.84 3.63
C LYS A 303 20.27 -26.80 2.77
N GLU A 304 20.36 -27.61 1.71
CA GLU A 304 21.53 -27.64 0.83
C GLU A 304 21.81 -26.30 0.14
N THR A 305 20.77 -25.55 -0.19
CA THR A 305 20.93 -24.24 -0.85
C THR A 305 21.46 -23.21 0.16
N ILE A 306 20.91 -23.21 1.37
CA ILE A 306 21.30 -22.26 2.42
C ILE A 306 22.68 -22.61 2.99
N SER A 307 23.01 -23.90 3.12
CA SER A 307 24.33 -24.36 3.58
C SER A 307 25.48 -24.02 2.64
N LYS A 308 25.20 -23.73 1.36
CA LYS A 308 26.20 -23.25 0.39
C LYS A 308 26.51 -21.76 0.55
N LEU A 309 25.68 -21.01 1.28
CA LEU A 309 25.89 -19.59 1.52
C LEU A 309 26.86 -19.38 2.69
N SER A 310 27.74 -18.40 2.56
CA SER A 310 28.79 -18.13 3.55
C SER A 310 28.26 -17.74 4.94
N SER A 311 27.10 -17.09 5.01
CA SER A 311 26.48 -16.66 6.27
C SER A 311 25.21 -17.43 6.63
N LEU A 312 24.94 -18.58 5.99
CA LEU A 312 23.87 -19.49 6.36
C LEU A 312 22.50 -18.79 6.54
N LEU A 313 21.92 -18.78 7.75
CA LEU A 313 20.64 -18.15 8.07
C LEU A 313 20.69 -16.60 8.10
N ASP A 314 21.88 -16.03 8.25
CA ASP A 314 22.10 -14.57 8.25
C ASP A 314 22.44 -14.03 6.85
N SER A 315 22.35 -14.87 5.82
CA SER A 315 22.49 -14.42 4.44
C SER A 315 21.42 -13.42 4.03
N SER A 316 21.86 -12.41 3.28
CA SER A 316 21.01 -11.29 2.86
C SER A 316 20.03 -11.70 1.78
N VAL A 317 18.81 -11.22 1.92
CA VAL A 317 17.72 -11.31 0.95
C VAL A 317 17.54 -9.91 0.35
N SER A 318 17.57 -9.81 -0.98
CA SER A 318 17.38 -8.55 -1.69
C SER A 318 15.92 -8.09 -1.63
N ASP A 319 15.65 -6.85 -2.06
CA ASP A 319 14.27 -6.37 -2.23
C ASP A 319 13.46 -7.35 -3.10
N GLU A 320 12.24 -7.65 -2.65
CA GLU A 320 11.31 -8.64 -3.23
C GLU A 320 11.89 -10.06 -3.43
N GLY A 321 13.02 -10.38 -2.80
CA GLY A 321 13.70 -11.66 -2.97
C GLY A 321 14.33 -11.86 -4.35
N GLY A 322 14.66 -10.79 -5.08
CA GLY A 322 15.32 -10.80 -6.38
C GLY A 322 16.47 -11.81 -6.55
N ASN A 323 17.24 -12.09 -5.50
CA ASN A 323 18.33 -13.07 -5.49
C ASN A 323 17.90 -14.55 -5.39
N TRP A 324 16.61 -14.83 -5.25
CA TRP A 324 16.04 -16.17 -5.16
C TRP A 324 15.15 -16.49 -6.34
N SER A 325 15.20 -17.74 -6.80
CA SER A 325 14.25 -18.25 -7.81
C SER A 325 12.82 -18.30 -7.24
N LEU A 326 11.83 -18.23 -8.12
CA LEU A 326 10.42 -18.33 -7.75
C LEU A 326 10.11 -19.59 -6.94
N ARG A 327 10.70 -20.73 -7.36
CA ARG A 327 10.66 -22.01 -6.64
C ARG A 327 11.09 -21.87 -5.18
N GLN A 328 12.26 -21.27 -4.96
CA GLN A 328 12.82 -21.11 -3.61
C GLN A 328 11.95 -20.17 -2.77
N ARG A 329 11.46 -19.07 -3.35
CA ARG A 329 10.54 -18.15 -2.66
C ARG A 329 9.27 -18.87 -2.17
N GLN A 330 8.73 -19.79 -2.97
CA GLN A 330 7.59 -20.60 -2.53
C GLN A 330 7.92 -21.49 -1.33
N LEU A 331 9.10 -22.13 -1.34
CA LEU A 331 9.57 -22.97 -0.23
C LEU A 331 9.84 -22.14 1.04
N PHE A 332 10.25 -20.87 0.91
CA PHE A 332 10.29 -19.93 2.04
C PHE A 332 8.91 -19.68 2.63
N CYS A 333 7.89 -19.46 1.79
CA CYS A 333 6.51 -19.33 2.25
C CYS A 333 6.01 -20.60 2.96
N LEU A 334 6.34 -21.78 2.44
CA LEU A 334 6.07 -23.05 3.12
C LEU A 334 6.77 -23.14 4.48
N GLY A 335 8.04 -22.70 4.55
CA GLY A 335 8.80 -22.65 5.80
C GLY A 335 8.15 -21.76 6.86
N ARG A 336 7.66 -20.56 6.48
CA ARG A 336 6.90 -19.67 7.37
C ARG A 336 5.66 -20.34 7.97
N VAL A 337 4.97 -21.15 7.16
CA VAL A 337 3.77 -21.88 7.60
C VAL A 337 4.13 -23.05 8.52
N LEU A 338 5.19 -23.80 8.19
CA LEU A 338 5.67 -24.93 8.98
C LEU A 338 6.19 -24.54 10.36
N LEU A 339 6.75 -23.34 10.52
CA LEU A 339 7.15 -22.81 11.83
C LEU A 339 5.93 -22.52 12.71
N LYS A 340 4.88 -21.92 12.16
CA LYS A 340 3.68 -21.53 12.92
C LYS A 340 2.76 -22.70 13.27
N ARG A 341 2.66 -23.72 12.40
CA ARG A 341 1.81 -24.92 12.58
C ARG A 341 0.36 -24.63 13.01
N ASN A 342 -0.26 -23.66 12.35
CA ASN A 342 -1.67 -23.36 12.55
C ASN A 342 -2.58 -24.49 12.03
N LYS A 343 -3.73 -24.70 12.69
CA LYS A 343 -4.72 -25.74 12.34
C LYS A 343 -5.46 -25.49 11.03
N ILE A 344 -5.42 -24.26 10.50
CA ILE A 344 -6.04 -23.90 9.24
C ILE A 344 -4.97 -23.35 8.29
N LEU A 345 -4.85 -23.98 7.13
CA LEU A 345 -3.93 -23.62 6.06
C LEU A 345 -4.70 -23.29 4.78
N VAL A 346 -4.37 -22.16 4.16
CA VAL A 346 -4.92 -21.74 2.87
C VAL A 346 -3.81 -21.72 1.83
N LEU A 347 -4.01 -22.41 0.71
CA LEU A 347 -3.11 -22.41 -0.43
C LEU A 347 -3.79 -21.64 -1.56
N ASP A 348 -3.25 -20.48 -1.94
CA ASP A 348 -3.78 -19.66 -3.03
C ASP A 348 -2.92 -19.85 -4.28
N GLU A 349 -3.32 -20.76 -5.17
CA GLU A 349 -2.63 -21.05 -6.43
C GLU A 349 -1.12 -21.29 -6.28
N ALA A 350 -0.71 -21.86 -5.13
CA ALA A 350 0.68 -22.03 -4.70
C ALA A 350 1.59 -22.84 -5.64
N THR A 351 1.02 -23.45 -6.69
CA THR A 351 1.69 -24.37 -7.61
C THR A 351 1.62 -23.92 -9.07
N ALA A 352 0.95 -22.79 -9.36
CA ALA A 352 0.64 -22.38 -10.73
C ALA A 352 1.90 -22.16 -11.59
N SER A 353 2.91 -21.50 -11.01
CA SER A 353 4.14 -21.03 -11.67
C SER A 353 5.36 -21.92 -11.41
N ILE A 354 5.15 -23.10 -10.83
CA ILE A 354 6.20 -24.01 -10.38
C ILE A 354 6.22 -25.28 -11.23
N ASP A 355 7.43 -25.81 -11.43
CA ASP A 355 7.67 -27.07 -12.12
C ASP A 355 7.03 -28.26 -11.39
N SER A 356 6.70 -29.32 -12.13
CA SER A 356 6.02 -30.51 -11.57
C SER A 356 6.80 -31.21 -10.46
N SER A 357 8.15 -31.17 -10.50
CA SER A 357 8.99 -31.83 -9.51
C SER A 357 8.90 -31.13 -8.15
N THR A 358 8.96 -29.80 -8.11
CA THR A 358 8.79 -29.03 -6.88
C THR A 358 7.35 -29.06 -6.38
N ASP A 359 6.37 -29.02 -7.28
CA ASP A 359 4.95 -29.15 -6.90
C ASP A 359 4.72 -30.45 -6.13
N ALA A 360 5.26 -31.57 -6.61
CA ALA A 360 5.21 -32.86 -5.92
C ALA A 360 5.87 -32.82 -4.52
N ILE A 361 7.00 -32.12 -4.38
CA ILE A 361 7.68 -31.93 -3.08
C ILE A 361 6.78 -31.12 -2.14
N LEU A 362 6.25 -29.99 -2.59
CA LEU A 362 5.38 -29.12 -1.79
C LEU A 362 4.13 -29.87 -1.33
N GLN A 363 3.46 -30.57 -2.25
CA GLN A 363 2.30 -31.41 -1.94
C GLN A 363 2.63 -32.53 -0.95
N ARG A 364 3.80 -33.18 -1.10
CA ARG A 364 4.25 -34.22 -0.17
C ARG A 364 4.44 -33.66 1.24
N VAL A 365 5.15 -32.54 1.38
CA VAL A 365 5.39 -31.90 2.67
C VAL A 365 4.06 -31.46 3.29
N ILE A 366 3.15 -30.88 2.50
CA ILE A 366 1.84 -30.46 2.98
C ILE A 366 1.04 -31.66 3.51
N ARG A 367 1.00 -32.79 2.78
CA ARG A 367 0.30 -34.00 3.22
C ARG A 367 0.88 -34.59 4.49
N GLN A 368 2.20 -34.57 4.65
CA GLN A 368 2.87 -35.16 5.80
C GLN A 368 2.75 -34.28 7.05
N GLU A 369 2.95 -32.98 6.92
CA GLU A 369 3.04 -32.07 8.06
C GLU A 369 1.69 -31.47 8.48
N PHE A 370 0.70 -31.44 7.58
CA PHE A 370 -0.63 -30.87 7.83
C PHE A 370 -1.76 -31.91 7.77
N ALA A 371 -1.46 -33.18 8.05
CA ALA A 371 -2.44 -34.28 8.01
C ALA A 371 -3.65 -34.06 8.95
N GLU A 372 -3.42 -33.42 10.10
CA GLU A 372 -4.48 -33.12 11.10
C GLU A 372 -5.05 -31.70 10.97
N CYS A 373 -4.66 -30.95 9.93
CA CYS A 373 -5.06 -29.57 9.75
C CYS A 373 -6.12 -29.45 8.65
N THR A 374 -7.02 -28.48 8.79
CA THR A 374 -7.96 -28.15 7.72
C THR A 374 -7.21 -27.36 6.65
N VAL A 375 -7.19 -27.88 5.42
CA VAL A 375 -6.47 -27.26 4.29
C VAL A 375 -7.46 -26.82 3.23
N ILE A 376 -7.50 -25.53 2.94
CA ILE A 376 -8.26 -24.97 1.82
C ILE A 376 -7.30 -24.72 0.66
N THR A 377 -7.49 -25.45 -0.44
CA THR A 377 -6.63 -25.35 -1.62
C THR A 377 -7.37 -24.69 -2.75
N VAL A 378 -7.06 -23.44 -3.05
CA VAL A 378 -7.48 -22.80 -4.29
C VAL A 378 -6.48 -23.18 -5.38
N ALA A 379 -6.93 -23.94 -6.37
CA ALA A 379 -6.04 -24.40 -7.42
C ALA A 379 -6.68 -24.30 -8.80
N HIS A 380 -5.84 -23.91 -9.77
CA HIS A 380 -6.17 -23.94 -11.19
C HIS A 380 -5.75 -25.27 -11.86
N ARG A 381 -4.91 -26.07 -11.17
CA ARG A 381 -4.49 -27.40 -11.61
C ARG A 381 -5.46 -28.44 -11.05
N VAL A 382 -6.02 -29.23 -11.93
CA VAL A 382 -6.96 -30.31 -11.59
C VAL A 382 -6.33 -31.39 -10.69
N PRO A 383 -5.08 -31.86 -10.89
CA PRO A 383 -4.50 -32.92 -10.07
C PRO A 383 -4.42 -32.61 -8.58
N THR A 384 -4.15 -31.34 -8.20
CA THR A 384 -4.09 -30.93 -6.80
C THR A 384 -5.45 -30.95 -6.10
N VAL A 385 -6.55 -30.88 -6.86
CA VAL A 385 -7.91 -30.85 -6.33
C VAL A 385 -8.53 -32.24 -6.27
N ILE A 386 -8.14 -33.15 -7.17
CA ILE A 386 -8.62 -34.53 -7.18
C ILE A 386 -8.30 -35.25 -5.87
N ASP A 387 -7.14 -34.94 -5.27
CA ASP A 387 -6.69 -35.56 -4.01
C ASP A 387 -7.29 -34.90 -2.75
N SER A 388 -8.26 -33.99 -2.92
CA SER A 388 -8.98 -33.33 -1.82
C SER A 388 -10.15 -34.19 -1.34
N ASP A 389 -10.51 -34.06 -0.06
CA ASP A 389 -11.62 -34.82 0.52
C ASP A 389 -12.97 -34.26 0.04
N MET A 390 -13.06 -32.94 -0.16
CA MET A 390 -14.23 -32.24 -0.70
C MET A 390 -13.82 -31.23 -1.77
N VAL A 391 -14.66 -31.00 -2.76
CA VAL A 391 -14.43 -30.00 -3.82
C VAL A 391 -15.58 -29.00 -3.89
N MET A 392 -15.22 -27.72 -3.83
CA MET A 392 -16.09 -26.56 -3.96
C MET A 392 -15.96 -25.97 -5.37
N VAL A 393 -17.03 -26.02 -6.17
CA VAL A 393 -17.06 -25.41 -7.50
C VAL A 393 -17.76 -24.06 -7.45
N LEU A 394 -17.00 -22.99 -7.66
CA LEU A 394 -17.48 -21.61 -7.71
C LEU A 394 -17.68 -21.13 -9.14
N SER A 395 -18.84 -20.53 -9.42
CA SER A 395 -19.16 -19.90 -10.70
C SER A 395 -19.96 -18.62 -10.51
N TYR A 396 -19.53 -17.51 -11.12
CA TYR A 396 -20.17 -16.19 -11.06
C TYR A 396 -20.58 -15.73 -9.65
N GLY A 397 -19.76 -16.06 -8.65
CA GLY A 397 -19.99 -15.70 -7.25
C GLY A 397 -20.91 -16.64 -6.45
N LYS A 398 -21.35 -17.74 -7.06
CA LYS A 398 -22.23 -18.73 -6.43
C LYS A 398 -21.50 -20.07 -6.25
N LEU A 399 -21.88 -20.79 -5.21
CA LEU A 399 -21.52 -22.19 -5.03
C LEU A 399 -22.42 -23.06 -5.90
N VAL A 400 -21.84 -23.74 -6.89
CA VAL A 400 -22.59 -24.58 -7.84
C VAL A 400 -22.65 -26.03 -7.37
N GLU A 401 -21.51 -26.55 -6.95
CA GLU A 401 -21.35 -27.94 -6.52
C GLU A 401 -20.45 -28.00 -5.29
N TYR A 402 -20.77 -28.88 -4.34
CA TYR A 402 -19.97 -29.16 -3.16
C TYR A 402 -20.12 -30.64 -2.76
N ASP A 403 -19.18 -31.48 -3.16
CA ASP A 403 -19.16 -32.91 -2.81
C ASP A 403 -17.75 -33.51 -2.97
N GLU A 404 -17.61 -34.79 -2.67
CA GLU A 404 -16.40 -35.58 -2.92
C GLU A 404 -16.05 -35.61 -4.42
N PRO A 405 -14.75 -35.54 -4.79
CA PRO A 405 -14.33 -35.55 -6.19
C PRO A 405 -14.87 -36.76 -6.98
N SER A 406 -14.94 -37.94 -6.36
CA SER A 406 -15.42 -39.18 -6.98
C SER A 406 -16.89 -39.08 -7.44
N LYS A 407 -17.76 -38.47 -6.63
CA LYS A 407 -19.18 -38.27 -6.96
C LYS A 407 -19.38 -37.20 -8.03
N LEU A 408 -18.60 -36.12 -7.94
CA LEU A 408 -18.64 -35.04 -8.94
C LEU A 408 -18.13 -35.51 -10.31
N MET A 409 -17.17 -36.44 -10.35
CA MET A 409 -16.67 -37.05 -11.59
C MET A 409 -17.69 -37.98 -12.26
N ASN A 410 -18.49 -38.71 -11.47
CA ASN A 410 -19.51 -39.64 -11.99
C ASN A 410 -20.76 -38.92 -12.48
N THR A 411 -21.03 -37.74 -11.94
CA THR A 411 -22.14 -36.89 -12.38
C THR A 411 -21.68 -36.06 -13.59
N ASN A 412 -22.56 -35.72 -14.54
CA ASN A 412 -22.24 -34.80 -15.65
C ASN A 412 -22.16 -33.33 -15.15
N SER A 413 -21.35 -33.14 -14.09
CA SER A 413 -21.20 -31.96 -13.28
C SER A 413 -20.27 -30.94 -13.94
N SER A 414 -20.28 -29.72 -13.41
CA SER A 414 -19.38 -28.64 -13.82
C SER A 414 -17.92 -29.01 -13.56
N PHE A 415 -17.65 -29.74 -12.47
CA PHE A 415 -16.33 -30.28 -12.16
C PHE A 415 -15.84 -31.29 -13.21
N SER A 416 -16.66 -32.28 -13.59
CA SER A 416 -16.23 -33.29 -14.57
C SER A 416 -15.94 -32.67 -15.95
N LYS A 417 -16.67 -31.62 -16.34
CA LYS A 417 -16.38 -30.82 -17.53
C LYS A 417 -15.03 -30.08 -17.44
N LEU A 418 -14.73 -29.43 -16.30
CA LEU A 418 -13.44 -28.77 -16.07
C LEU A 418 -12.28 -29.76 -16.13
N VAL A 419 -12.46 -30.94 -15.54
CA VAL A 419 -11.48 -32.02 -15.56
C VAL A 419 -11.25 -32.51 -16.99
N ALA A 420 -12.32 -32.77 -17.75
CA ALA A 420 -12.23 -33.19 -19.15
C ALA A 420 -11.52 -32.14 -20.02
N GLU A 421 -11.84 -30.86 -19.83
CA GLU A 421 -11.18 -29.75 -20.54
C GLU A 421 -9.68 -29.71 -20.24
N TYR A 422 -9.29 -29.83 -18.97
CA TYR A 422 -7.89 -29.87 -18.54
C TYR A 422 -7.11 -31.02 -19.20
N TRP A 423 -7.62 -32.25 -19.13
CA TRP A 423 -6.94 -33.41 -19.73
C TRP A 423 -6.87 -33.32 -21.26
N SER A 424 -7.87 -32.73 -21.90
CA SER A 424 -7.85 -32.49 -23.35
C SER A 424 -6.76 -31.50 -23.76
N SER A 425 -6.52 -30.47 -22.94
CA SER A 425 -5.46 -29.48 -23.14
C SER A 425 -4.07 -30.10 -22.96
N CYS A 426 -3.88 -30.89 -21.90
CA CYS A 426 -2.61 -31.60 -21.66
C CYS A 426 -2.23 -32.55 -22.80
N ARG A 427 -3.20 -33.27 -23.40
CA ARG A 427 -2.94 -34.11 -24.57
C ARG A 427 -2.51 -33.29 -25.79
N LYS A 428 -3.15 -32.14 -26.03
CA LYS A 428 -2.78 -31.23 -27.14
C LYS A 428 -1.40 -30.61 -26.97
N SER A 429 -1.00 -30.24 -25.74
CA SER A 429 0.35 -29.71 -25.48
C SER A 429 1.43 -30.78 -25.63
N SER A 430 1.15 -32.02 -25.24
CA SER A 430 2.09 -33.14 -25.41
C SER A 430 2.31 -33.50 -26.89
N CYS A 431 1.28 -33.43 -27.74
CA CYS A 431 1.44 -33.63 -29.19
C CYS A 431 2.24 -32.51 -29.87
N ARG A 432 2.19 -31.27 -29.37
CA ARG A 432 2.95 -30.14 -29.92
C ARG A 432 4.43 -30.11 -29.54
N GLN A 433 4.83 -30.85 -28.50
CA GLN A 433 6.25 -30.98 -28.10
C GLN A 433 6.96 -32.15 -28.81
N GLN A 434 6.23 -32.96 -29.57
CA GLN A 434 6.76 -34.08 -30.36
C GLN A 434 6.83 -33.80 -31.88
N GLN A 435 6.51 -32.57 -32.28
CA GLN A 435 6.82 -32.00 -33.60
C GLN A 435 7.85 -30.89 -33.41
#